data_AF-A0A2V9S4D0-F1
#
_entry.id   AF-A0A2V9S4D0-F1
#
_cell.length_a   1.000
_cell.length_b   1.000
_cell.length_c   1.000
_cell.angle_alpha   90.00
_cell.angle_beta   90.00
_cell.angle_gamma   90.00
#
_symmetry.space_group_name_H-M   'P 1'
#
loop_
_entity.id
_entity.type
_entity.pdbx_description
1 polymer ?
#
loop_
_entity_poly.entity_id
_entity_poly.type
_entity_poly.pdbx_seq_one_letter_code
_entity_poly.pdbx_strand_id
1 'polypeptide(L)'
;MEYAMMAPLHQRMRKDERVRFYCSSPAEAGDPNIVFAEAKDGIQRISPFRAALMKFDAYVAADFVWATLPRGTRRVQMFHGVAGKYGNIYDRPERPVREWGRLFFINRRRLDNFISSGAIDHDSPASRLVGMPKADCLVDGSLDRDKIIASLGLDPARPTLLYAPTWTPYSSLNVMG
;
A
#
# COMPACT_ATOMS: atom_id res chain seq x y z
N MET A 1 -0.38 3.37 -7.17
CA MET A 1 -0.68 2.71 -5.88
C MET A 1 -1.74 1.66 -6.14
N GLU A 2 -1.51 0.43 -5.73
CA GLU A 2 -2.55 -0.60 -5.73
C GLU A 2 -3.56 -0.29 -4.62
N TYR A 3 -4.85 -0.13 -4.96
CA TYR A 3 -5.91 0.21 -4.01
C TYR A 3 -5.95 -0.76 -2.82
N ALA A 4 -5.64 -2.04 -3.05
CA ALA A 4 -5.56 -3.07 -2.01
C ALA A 4 -4.73 -2.66 -0.77
N MET A 5 -3.67 -1.84 -0.93
CA MET A 5 -2.87 -1.38 0.22
C MET A 5 -3.66 -0.48 1.17
N MET A 6 -4.56 0.35 0.63
CA MET A 6 -5.38 1.28 1.39
C MET A 6 -6.83 0.82 1.56
N ALA A 7 -7.23 -0.30 0.95
CA ALA A 7 -8.61 -0.77 0.96
C ALA A 7 -9.19 -0.94 2.38
N PRO A 8 -8.48 -1.53 3.36
CA PRO A 8 -9.00 -1.65 4.72
C PRO A 8 -9.23 -0.30 5.39
N LEU A 9 -8.32 0.67 5.16
CA LEU A 9 -8.46 2.03 5.66
C LEU A 9 -9.70 2.71 5.06
N HIS A 10 -9.85 2.65 3.74
CA HIS A 10 -11.00 3.21 3.03
C HIS A 10 -12.31 2.57 3.51
N GLN A 11 -12.38 1.24 3.57
CA GLN A 11 -13.59 0.52 3.99
C GLN A 11 -13.99 0.83 5.45
N ARG A 12 -13.00 1.02 6.34
CA ARG A 12 -13.25 1.37 7.74
C ARG A 12 -13.72 2.81 7.92
N MET A 13 -13.16 3.73 7.14
CA MET A 13 -13.39 5.18 7.27
C MET A 13 -14.51 5.73 6.38
N ARG A 14 -14.92 5.02 5.31
CA ARG A 14 -16.01 5.48 4.41
C ARG A 14 -17.36 5.71 5.09
N LYS A 15 -17.54 5.16 6.30
CA LYS A 15 -18.75 5.37 7.13
C LYS A 15 -18.72 6.69 7.90
N ASP A 16 -17.57 7.36 7.95
CA ASP A 16 -17.42 8.66 8.63
C ASP A 16 -17.58 9.78 7.62
N GLU A 17 -18.70 10.51 7.68
CA GLU A 17 -19.04 11.59 6.75
C GLU A 17 -18.05 12.77 6.78
N ARG A 18 -17.24 12.86 7.83
CA ARG A 18 -16.18 13.88 7.95
C ARG A 18 -14.97 13.56 7.07
N VAL A 19 -14.88 12.34 6.56
CA VAL A 19 -13.73 11.84 5.80
C VAL A 19 -14.11 11.64 4.35
N ARG A 20 -13.34 12.26 3.45
CA ARG A 20 -13.51 12.10 2.00
C ARG A 20 -12.25 11.52 1.39
N PHE A 21 -12.41 10.50 0.55
CA PHE A 21 -11.29 9.86 -0.12
C PHE A 21 -11.20 10.32 -1.57
N TYR A 22 -9.96 10.57 -1.99
CA TYR A 22 -9.63 10.91 -3.36
C TYR A 22 -8.53 9.97 -3.84
N CYS A 23 -8.64 9.47 -5.06
CA CYS A 23 -7.54 8.78 -5.72
C CYS A 23 -7.08 9.53 -6.97
N SER A 24 -5.78 9.44 -7.23
CA SER A 24 -5.17 9.99 -8.42
C SER A 24 -4.19 8.97 -8.98
N SER A 25 -4.10 8.93 -10.31
CA SER A 25 -3.18 8.10 -11.06
C SER A 25 -2.60 8.95 -12.19
N PRO A 26 -1.35 8.71 -12.63
CA PRO A 26 -0.86 9.24 -13.90
C PRO A 26 -1.82 8.85 -15.02
N ALA A 27 -2.03 9.77 -15.97
CA ALA A 27 -2.98 9.60 -17.07
C ALA A 27 -2.63 8.43 -18.01
N GLU A 28 -1.37 7.97 -18.00
CA GLU A 28 -0.88 6.86 -18.82
C GLU A 28 -1.06 5.47 -18.17
N ALA A 29 -1.65 5.38 -16.97
CA ALA A 29 -1.74 4.13 -16.21
C ALA A 29 -2.84 3.14 -16.71
N GLY A 30 -3.33 3.30 -17.94
CA GLY A 30 -4.45 2.52 -18.49
C GLY A 30 -5.83 3.05 -18.10
N ASP A 31 -6.89 2.29 -18.39
CA ASP A 31 -8.27 2.70 -18.08
C ASP A 31 -8.47 2.86 -16.56
N PRO A 32 -8.73 4.08 -16.05
CA PRO A 32 -8.92 4.33 -14.62
C PRO A 32 -10.09 3.56 -14.00
N ASN A 33 -11.09 3.16 -14.80
CA ASN A 33 -12.19 2.31 -14.33
C ASN A 33 -11.70 0.93 -13.95
N ILE A 34 -10.69 0.40 -14.66
CA ILE A 34 -10.07 -0.89 -14.38
C ILE A 34 -9.12 -0.74 -13.18
N VAL A 35 -8.25 0.28 -13.18
CA VAL A 35 -7.25 0.49 -12.12
C VAL A 35 -7.88 0.66 -10.74
N PHE A 36 -9.04 1.30 -10.67
CA PHE A 36 -9.76 1.56 -9.42
C PHE A 36 -11.08 0.80 -9.31
N ALA A 37 -11.26 -0.31 -10.05
CA ALA A 37 -12.49 -1.10 -10.02
C ALA A 37 -12.82 -1.59 -8.59
N GLU A 38 -11.80 -2.03 -7.85
CA GLU A 38 -11.95 -2.52 -6.48
C GLU A 38 -12.37 -1.44 -5.47
N ALA A 39 -12.14 -0.17 -5.80
CA ALA A 39 -12.39 0.91 -4.86
C ALA A 39 -13.89 1.15 -4.59
N LYS A 40 -14.77 0.65 -5.47
CA LYS A 40 -16.24 0.76 -5.38
C LYS A 40 -16.69 2.19 -5.06
N ASP A 41 -17.89 2.34 -4.49
CA ASP A 41 -18.45 3.61 -4.05
C ASP A 41 -17.65 4.24 -2.90
N GLY A 42 -17.52 5.57 -2.92
CA GLY A 42 -16.97 6.36 -1.81
C GLY A 42 -15.60 7.00 -2.05
N ILE A 43 -14.89 6.65 -3.13
CA ILE A 43 -13.64 7.32 -3.53
C ILE A 43 -13.83 8.19 -4.78
N GLN A 44 -13.45 9.46 -4.70
CA GLN A 44 -13.54 10.38 -5.85
C GLN A 44 -12.23 10.36 -6.65
N ARG A 45 -12.33 10.20 -7.97
CA ARG A 45 -11.16 10.22 -8.83
C ARG A 45 -10.84 11.65 -9.25
N ILE A 46 -9.56 12.03 -9.17
CA ILE A 46 -9.08 13.34 -9.60
C ILE A 46 -7.77 13.22 -10.38
N SER A 47 -7.58 14.10 -11.37
CA SER A 47 -6.32 14.19 -12.10
C SER A 47 -5.19 14.69 -11.17
N PRO A 48 -3.91 14.36 -11.47
CA PRO A 48 -2.79 14.90 -10.71
C PRO A 48 -2.78 16.43 -10.67
N PHE A 49 -3.15 17.09 -11.77
CA PHE A 49 -3.30 18.54 -11.85
C PHE A 49 -4.35 19.05 -10.86
N ARG A 50 -5.54 18.43 -10.83
CA ARG A 50 -6.59 18.79 -9.88
C ARG A 50 -6.16 18.54 -8.44
N ALA A 51 -5.47 17.43 -8.16
CA ALA A 51 -4.92 17.14 -6.84
C ALA A 51 -3.92 18.22 -6.38
N ALA A 52 -3.08 18.73 -7.27
CA ALA A 52 -2.12 19.78 -6.95
C ALA A 52 -2.78 21.13 -6.59
N LEU A 53 -4.01 21.37 -7.05
CA LEU A 53 -4.80 22.57 -6.74
C LEU A 53 -5.72 22.41 -5.52
N MET A 54 -5.85 21.20 -4.97
CA MET A 54 -6.72 20.90 -3.83
C MET A 54 -5.91 20.77 -2.54
N LYS A 55 -6.54 21.14 -1.41
CA LYS A 55 -5.97 20.93 -0.08
C LYS A 55 -6.45 19.59 0.49
N PHE A 56 -5.53 18.81 1.04
CA PHE A 56 -5.82 17.56 1.74
C PHE A 56 -5.23 17.60 3.15
N ASP A 57 -5.91 16.97 4.10
CA ASP A 57 -5.36 16.79 5.45
C ASP A 57 -4.27 15.72 5.48
N ALA A 58 -4.44 14.67 4.67
CA ALA A 58 -3.50 13.56 4.58
C ALA A 58 -3.28 13.08 3.14
N TYR A 59 -2.05 12.69 2.84
CA TYR A 59 -1.64 12.00 1.62
C TYR A 59 -1.13 10.61 1.98
N VAL A 60 -1.81 9.58 1.50
CA VAL A 60 -1.45 8.18 1.77
C VAL A 60 -0.73 7.61 0.56
N ALA A 61 0.44 7.01 0.79
CA ALA A 61 1.26 6.40 -0.24
C ALA A 61 1.67 4.97 0.17
N ALA A 62 1.80 4.06 -0.78
CA ALA A 62 2.31 2.70 -0.60
C ALA A 62 3.73 2.55 -1.18
N ASP A 63 4.27 3.63 -1.71
CA ASP A 63 5.57 3.71 -2.33
C ASP A 63 6.11 5.14 -2.16
N PHE A 64 7.40 5.38 -2.42
CA PHE A 64 8.00 6.71 -2.34
C PHE A 64 7.66 7.57 -3.57
N VAL A 65 6.36 7.65 -3.87
CA VAL A 65 5.80 8.50 -4.92
C VAL A 65 5.48 9.87 -4.32
N TRP A 66 5.91 10.92 -4.99
CA TRP A 66 5.74 12.30 -4.55
C TRP A 66 4.66 12.98 -5.37
N ALA A 67 3.45 13.07 -4.82
CA ALA A 67 2.50 14.05 -5.31
C ALA A 67 2.91 15.46 -4.85
N THR A 68 2.92 16.41 -5.78
CA THR A 68 3.02 17.84 -5.44
C THR A 68 1.68 18.28 -4.89
N LEU A 69 1.62 18.51 -3.58
CA LEU A 69 0.41 18.91 -2.86
C LEU A 69 0.68 20.21 -2.10
N PRO A 70 -0.33 21.04 -1.85
CA PRO A 70 -0.19 22.26 -1.05
C PRO A 70 0.43 22.00 0.33
N ARG A 71 1.16 23.01 0.84
CA ARG A 71 1.79 22.97 2.16
C ARG A 71 0.77 22.65 3.25
N GLY A 72 1.17 21.79 4.19
CA GLY A 72 0.36 21.35 5.33
C GLY A 72 -0.26 19.95 5.19
N THR A 73 -0.26 19.36 3.99
CA THR A 73 -0.74 17.98 3.79
C THR A 73 0.17 16.99 4.53
N ARG A 74 -0.40 16.19 5.45
CA ARG A 74 0.39 15.21 6.20
C ARG A 74 0.61 13.94 5.40
N ARG A 75 1.86 13.61 5.10
CA ARG A 75 2.22 12.42 4.32
C ARG A 75 2.28 11.18 5.21
N VAL A 76 1.66 10.09 4.76
CA VAL A 76 1.61 8.79 5.41
C VAL A 76 2.12 7.72 4.45
N GLN A 77 3.22 7.08 4.80
CA GLN A 77 3.80 5.97 4.04
C GLN A 77 3.35 4.64 4.64
N MET A 78 2.72 3.80 3.84
CA MET A 78 2.22 2.48 4.21
C MET A 78 3.07 1.33 3.69
N PHE A 79 3.90 1.60 2.67
CA PHE A 79 4.59 0.59 1.86
C PHE A 79 3.65 -0.43 1.20
N HIS A 80 4.21 -1.31 0.36
CA HIS A 80 3.45 -2.32 -0.39
C HIS A 80 3.88 -3.77 -0.10
N GLY A 81 4.83 -3.97 0.81
CA GLY A 81 5.34 -5.31 1.13
C GLY A 81 6.49 -5.30 2.14
N VAL A 82 6.94 -6.51 2.49
CA VAL A 82 8.18 -6.73 3.23
C VAL A 82 9.35 -6.47 2.29
N ALA A 83 10.24 -5.56 2.66
CA ALA A 83 11.50 -5.37 1.96
C ALA A 83 12.47 -6.54 2.27
N GLY A 84 13.41 -6.83 1.38
CA GLY A 84 14.40 -7.90 1.64
C GLY A 84 15.06 -8.52 0.40
N LYS A 85 14.50 -8.30 -0.80
CA LYS A 85 15.09 -8.83 -2.04
C LYS A 85 16.39 -8.10 -2.43
N TYR A 86 16.48 -6.80 -2.14
CA TYR A 86 17.64 -5.96 -2.39
C TYR A 86 17.78 -4.99 -1.22
N GLY A 87 19.00 -4.75 -0.73
CA GLY A 87 19.31 -3.69 0.24
C GLY A 87 19.14 -2.32 -0.42
N ASN A 88 17.90 -1.98 -0.77
CA ASN A 88 17.54 -0.79 -1.51
C ASN A 88 16.90 0.24 -0.58
N ILE A 89 16.51 1.38 -1.17
CA ILE A 89 15.86 2.50 -0.49
C ILE A 89 14.62 2.09 0.35
N TYR A 90 14.01 0.93 0.09
CA TYR A 90 12.85 0.45 0.83
C TYR A 90 13.21 -0.32 2.10
N ASP A 91 14.42 -0.84 2.25
CA ASP A 91 14.88 -1.52 3.47
C ASP A 91 15.86 -0.66 4.27
N ARG A 92 16.81 -0.01 3.58
CA ARG A 92 17.87 0.83 4.16
C ARG A 92 18.02 2.11 3.36
N PRO A 93 17.16 3.12 3.57
CA PRO A 93 17.28 4.39 2.86
C PRO A 93 18.60 5.08 3.18
N GLU A 94 19.26 5.60 2.14
CA GLU A 94 20.51 6.39 2.26
C GLU A 94 20.24 7.85 2.63
N ARG A 95 18.98 8.29 2.53
CA ARG A 95 18.56 9.67 2.81
C ARG A 95 17.52 9.71 3.93
N PRO A 96 17.51 10.79 4.74
CA PRO A 96 16.45 11.01 5.70
C PRO A 96 15.08 11.09 5.04
N VAL A 97 14.08 10.45 5.66
CA VAL A 97 12.67 10.46 5.20
C VAL A 97 11.79 11.29 6.15
N ARG A 98 12.37 12.34 6.76
CA ARG A 98 11.75 13.18 7.81
C ARG A 98 10.51 13.95 7.34
N GLU A 99 10.35 14.12 6.04
CA GLU A 99 9.20 14.72 5.36
C GLU A 99 7.91 13.88 5.46
N TRP A 100 8.01 12.60 5.85
CA TRP A 100 6.85 11.77 6.13
C TRP A 100 6.34 12.00 7.56
N GLY A 101 5.08 12.41 7.67
CA GLY A 101 4.45 12.60 8.97
C GLY A 101 4.16 11.29 9.70
N ARG A 102 3.94 10.20 8.97
CA ARG A 102 3.80 8.84 9.50
C ARG A 102 4.45 7.83 8.57
N LEU A 103 5.09 6.81 9.14
CA LEU A 103 5.69 5.67 8.47
C LEU A 103 5.18 4.39 9.15
N PHE A 104 4.41 3.59 8.43
CA PHE A 104 3.87 2.33 8.94
C PHE A 104 4.87 1.21 8.64
N PHE A 105 5.49 0.71 9.70
CA PHE A 105 6.41 -0.42 9.61
C PHE A 105 5.67 -1.73 9.78
N ILE A 106 5.92 -2.63 8.84
CA ILE A 106 5.38 -4.00 8.88
C ILE A 106 5.95 -4.82 10.03
N ASN A 107 7.24 -4.68 10.31
CA ASN A 107 7.94 -5.48 11.31
C ASN A 107 9.10 -4.69 11.93
N ARG A 108 9.58 -5.18 13.08
CA ARG A 108 10.67 -4.59 13.85
C ARG A 108 11.95 -4.48 13.03
N ARG A 109 12.31 -5.53 12.29
CA ARG A 109 13.51 -5.58 11.42
C ARG A 109 13.60 -4.37 10.48
N ARG A 110 12.51 -4.03 9.79
CA ARG A 110 12.50 -2.88 8.86
C ARG A 110 12.60 -1.55 9.59
N LEU A 111 11.93 -1.40 10.73
CA LEU A 111 12.05 -0.20 11.56
C LEU A 111 13.51 -0.01 12.01
N ASP A 112 14.14 -1.06 12.54
CA ASP A 112 15.51 -1.02 13.01
C ASP A 112 16.50 -0.68 11.89
N ASN A 113 16.26 -1.17 10.67
CA ASN A 113 17.07 -0.81 9.52
C ASN A 113 16.95 0.68 9.15
N PHE A 114 15.76 1.27 9.22
CA PHE A 114 15.56 2.70 8.97
C PHE A 114 16.22 3.57 10.04
N ILE A 115 16.20 3.13 11.31
CA ILE A 115 16.91 3.80 12.39
C ILE A 115 18.42 3.68 12.17
N SER A 116 18.91 2.47 11.91
CA SER A 116 20.34 2.19 11.74
C SER A 116 20.96 2.90 10.54
N SER A 117 20.19 3.14 9.47
CA SER A 117 20.66 3.89 8.31
C SER A 117 20.58 5.42 8.49
N GLY A 118 20.05 5.91 9.62
CA GLY A 118 19.83 7.33 9.86
C GLY A 118 18.66 7.93 9.07
N ALA A 119 17.81 7.09 8.45
CA ALA A 119 16.66 7.56 7.70
C ALA A 119 15.60 8.22 8.61
N ILE A 120 15.49 7.73 9.86
CA ILE A 120 14.69 8.31 10.94
C ILE A 120 15.42 8.21 12.27
N ASP A 121 15.06 9.07 13.22
CA ASP A 121 15.54 8.99 14.60
C ASP A 121 14.88 7.82 15.35
N HIS A 122 15.58 7.24 16.32
CA HIS A 122 15.11 6.10 17.13
C HIS A 122 13.71 6.34 17.73
N ASP A 123 13.50 7.52 18.33
CA ASP A 123 12.24 7.90 18.98
C ASP A 123 11.35 8.76 18.08
N SER A 124 11.53 8.65 16.76
CA SER A 124 10.77 9.46 15.81
C SER A 124 9.26 9.27 16.00
N PRO A 125 8.48 10.33 16.28
CA PRO A 125 7.04 10.24 16.43
C PRO A 125 6.31 9.92 15.12
N ALA A 126 7.03 9.90 13.99
CA ALA A 126 6.52 9.46 12.70
C ALA A 126 6.46 7.92 12.60
N SER A 127 7.31 7.19 13.33
CA SER A 127 7.39 5.74 13.25
C SER A 127 6.19 5.05 13.90
N ARG A 128 5.59 4.08 13.22
CA ARG A 128 4.46 3.28 13.72
C ARG A 128 4.64 1.82 13.32
N LEU A 129 4.91 0.95 14.29
CA LEU A 129 4.95 -0.49 14.06
C LEU A 129 3.53 -1.05 14.12
N VAL A 130 2.87 -1.13 12.98
CA VAL A 130 1.43 -1.46 12.87
C VAL A 130 1.12 -2.58 11.88
N GLY A 131 2.14 -3.19 11.26
CA GLY A 131 1.92 -4.19 10.22
C GLY A 131 1.59 -3.56 8.88
N MET A 132 0.85 -4.29 8.04
CA MET A 132 0.30 -3.80 6.78
C MET A 132 -1.21 -3.96 6.83
N PRO A 133 -2.01 -2.89 6.68
CA PRO A 133 -3.47 -3.00 6.72
C PRO A 133 -4.03 -4.04 5.73
N LYS A 134 -3.44 -4.18 4.54
CA LYS A 134 -3.85 -5.23 3.57
C LYS A 134 -3.79 -6.67 4.10
N ALA A 135 -3.01 -6.92 5.16
CA ALA A 135 -2.85 -8.23 5.78
C ALA A 135 -3.77 -8.43 6.98
N ASP A 136 -4.56 -7.42 7.38
CA ASP A 136 -5.48 -7.51 8.52
C ASP A 136 -6.48 -8.66 8.33
N CYS A 137 -6.93 -8.89 7.09
CA CYS A 137 -7.84 -9.98 6.75
C CYS A 137 -7.30 -11.39 7.06
N LEU A 138 -5.99 -11.55 7.18
CA LEU A 138 -5.36 -12.83 7.52
C LEU A 138 -5.48 -13.17 9.01
N VAL A 139 -5.84 -12.21 9.86
CA VAL A 139 -5.87 -12.37 11.32
C VAL A 139 -7.16 -11.90 11.98
N ASP A 140 -8.00 -11.12 11.30
CA ASP A 140 -9.24 -10.56 11.85
C ASP A 140 -10.48 -11.47 11.69
N GLY A 141 -10.32 -12.63 11.04
CA GLY A 141 -11.41 -13.60 10.81
C GLY A 141 -12.39 -13.18 9.71
N SER A 142 -12.11 -12.13 8.93
CA SER A 142 -12.97 -11.68 7.82
C SER A 142 -12.97 -12.62 6.61
N LEU A 143 -11.98 -13.51 6.51
CA LEU A 143 -11.90 -14.50 5.44
C LEU A 143 -12.70 -15.76 5.76
N ASP A 144 -13.62 -16.09 4.87
CA ASP A 144 -14.41 -17.33 4.91
C ASP A 144 -13.88 -18.29 3.85
N ARG A 145 -13.17 -19.33 4.30
CA ARG A 145 -12.52 -20.31 3.43
C ARG A 145 -13.49 -20.92 2.42
N ASP A 146 -14.64 -21.39 2.89
CA ASP A 146 -15.56 -22.17 2.08
C ASP A 146 -16.24 -21.29 1.03
N LYS A 147 -16.59 -20.05 1.39
CA LYS A 147 -17.06 -19.06 0.42
C LYS A 147 -16.01 -18.71 -0.63
N ILE A 148 -14.75 -18.54 -0.24
CA ILE A 148 -13.66 -18.22 -1.17
C ILE A 148 -13.46 -19.37 -2.16
N ILE A 149 -13.37 -20.62 -1.67
CA ILE A 149 -13.23 -21.82 -2.51
C ILE A 149 -14.39 -21.95 -3.50
N ALA A 150 -15.63 -21.80 -3.02
CA ALA A 150 -16.81 -21.85 -3.86
C ALA A 150 -16.80 -20.74 -4.93
N SER A 151 -16.42 -19.51 -4.57
CA SER A 151 -16.38 -18.37 -5.50
C SER A 151 -15.32 -18.53 -6.59
N LEU A 152 -14.25 -19.27 -6.32
CA LEU A 152 -13.17 -19.55 -7.25
C LEU A 152 -13.40 -20.84 -8.05
N GLY A 153 -14.50 -21.57 -7.79
CA GLY A 153 -14.78 -22.86 -8.43
C GLY A 153 -13.76 -23.95 -8.09
N LEU A 154 -13.10 -23.83 -6.92
CA LEU A 154 -12.10 -24.79 -6.48
C LEU A 154 -12.75 -25.99 -5.80
N ASP A 155 -12.17 -27.18 -5.99
CA ASP A 155 -12.61 -28.41 -5.31
C ASP A 155 -12.08 -28.43 -3.87
N PRO A 156 -12.94 -28.37 -2.83
CA PRO A 156 -12.50 -28.38 -1.44
C PRO A 156 -11.79 -29.67 -1.02
N ALA A 157 -11.99 -30.79 -1.75
CA ALA A 157 -11.34 -32.06 -1.47
C ALA A 157 -9.90 -32.13 -2.00
N ARG A 158 -9.48 -31.15 -2.82
CA ARG A 158 -8.14 -31.11 -3.43
C ARG A 158 -7.28 -30.00 -2.81
N PRO A 159 -6.01 -30.27 -2.50
CA PRO A 159 -5.08 -29.20 -2.13
C PRO A 159 -5.01 -28.14 -3.22
N THR A 160 -5.09 -26.86 -2.83
CA THR A 160 -4.93 -25.72 -3.73
C THR A 160 -3.48 -25.22 -3.68
N LEU A 161 -2.86 -25.03 -4.84
CA LEU A 161 -1.51 -24.46 -4.97
C LEU A 161 -1.62 -23.05 -5.57
N LEU A 162 -1.10 -22.04 -4.87
CA LEU A 162 -0.91 -20.71 -5.43
C LEU A 162 0.53 -20.57 -5.93
N TYR A 163 0.67 -20.26 -7.21
CA TYR A 163 1.95 -19.97 -7.84
C TYR A 163 2.00 -18.51 -8.27
N ALA A 164 2.86 -17.72 -7.62
CA ALA A 164 2.98 -16.27 -7.80
C ALA A 164 4.44 -15.85 -8.13
N PRO A 165 4.94 -16.20 -9.33
CA PRO A 165 6.31 -15.89 -9.73
C PRO A 165 6.53 -14.38 -9.91
N THR A 166 7.71 -13.87 -9.55
CA THR A 166 8.08 -12.47 -9.80
C THR A 166 8.46 -12.25 -11.26
N TRP A 167 8.38 -11.02 -11.76
CA TRP A 167 8.89 -10.68 -13.10
C TRP A 167 10.38 -10.32 -13.04
N THR A 168 11.27 -11.32 -13.09
CA THR A 168 12.72 -11.12 -13.22
C THR A 168 13.30 -12.07 -14.25
N PRO A 169 14.41 -11.76 -14.95
CA PRO A 169 15.01 -12.66 -15.95
C PRO A 169 15.27 -14.08 -15.43
N TYR A 170 15.57 -14.22 -14.14
CA TYR A 170 15.80 -15.51 -13.46
C TYR A 170 14.54 -16.17 -12.88
N SER A 171 13.36 -15.61 -13.17
CA SER A 171 12.10 -16.16 -12.69
C SER A 171 11.71 -17.36 -13.54
N SER A 172 11.08 -18.35 -12.90
CA SER A 172 10.62 -19.60 -13.50
C SER A 172 9.73 -19.40 -14.74
N LEU A 173 8.97 -18.30 -14.85
CA LEU A 173 8.21 -18.01 -16.08
C LEU A 173 9.11 -17.65 -17.27
N ASN A 174 10.23 -16.94 -17.05
CA ASN A 174 11.17 -16.63 -18.15
C ASN A 174 11.98 -17.86 -18.60
N VAL A 175 12.08 -18.89 -17.75
CA VAL A 175 12.81 -20.13 -18.06
C VAL A 175 11.88 -21.18 -18.68
N MET A 176 10.58 -21.17 -18.35
CA MET A 176 9.62 -22.20 -18.76
C MET A 176 8.65 -21.76 -19.87
N GLY A 177 8.65 -20.48 -20.28
CA GLY A 177 7.86 -19.96 -21.40
C GLY A 177 6.75 -19.00 -20.98
#